data_AF-A0A9X2VET6-F1
#
_entry.id   AF-A0A9X2VET6-F1
#
_cell.length_a   1.000
_cell.length_b   1.000
_cell.length_c   1.000
_cell.angle_alpha   90.00
_cell.angle_beta   90.00
_cell.angle_gamma   90.00
#
_symmetry.space_group_name_H-M   'P 1'
#
loop_
_entity.id
_entity.type
_entity.pdbx_description
1 polymer ?
#
loop_
_entity_poly.entity_id
_entity_poly.type
_entity_poly.pdbx_seq_one_letter_code
_entity_poly.pdbx_strand_id
1 'polypeptide(L)'
;MSDVAIAPRPTSLAPVLRRCATAALAGALLHAAFPPRTLWWTAVLAFALLWWALRGARVRRAALLGFVFGFAFFLLHLLWIDDFLGRDFGPAPWLVLSAVMALFTAGACALMPLVARLPAAPVWAALLFVLQESARGRVPFNGFPWGRVAFGQVEGPYLRLAAIGGAPLVSFAVVVTGFGVAAWAARPRDARRAWPVLPLVAALAVAPAADAQDGVRTVAVVQGNAPDVGLGLLDQRDTLRRNHLRVTADLANAIRAAEVPAPDLVVWPESATGTSGHDPVLDRAVADLGVPTLVGALRHVDGQQENTVIAWDPRTGAGRSYVKQELVPFAEHIPLRWLAGLVTPFADTPDLRAGTEPGVLDVAGTRVGVGICYEVAYDGVLRDSAALGARLFVVPTNNAWYGRGEMTYQQLAMARLRAVEHGRAVVVAAISGVSAVVRPDGGVVRSTGMFTEDTLVATVPLRSDTTPATRWGALLEALFALAALGACAAGARLRPGAGARLRPGAGARLRPGDRR
;
A
#
# COMPACT_ATOMS: atom_id res chain seq x y z
N MET A 1 -59.65 1.12 -36.89
CA MET A 1 -58.39 0.51 -36.44
C MET A 1 -57.36 1.62 -36.34
N SER A 2 -57.20 2.17 -35.14
CA SER A 2 -56.30 3.29 -34.86
C SER A 2 -55.01 2.72 -34.27
N ASP A 3 -53.95 2.71 -35.07
CA ASP A 3 -52.61 2.34 -34.63
C ASP A 3 -52.08 3.42 -33.68
N VAL A 4 -52.01 3.08 -32.39
CA VAL A 4 -51.33 3.90 -31.38
C VAL A 4 -49.83 3.70 -31.56
N ALA A 5 -49.19 4.59 -32.29
CA ALA A 5 -47.74 4.70 -32.35
C ALA A 5 -47.20 5.03 -30.95
N ILE A 6 -46.60 4.04 -30.29
CA ILE A 6 -45.87 4.23 -29.02
C ILE A 6 -44.57 4.96 -29.35
N ALA A 7 -44.56 6.28 -29.17
CA ALA A 7 -43.33 7.06 -29.26
C ALA A 7 -42.29 6.56 -28.24
N PRO A 8 -41.01 6.37 -28.63
CA PRO A 8 -39.97 5.96 -27.70
C PRO A 8 -39.77 7.04 -26.63
N ARG A 9 -39.98 6.67 -25.35
CA ARG A 9 -39.71 7.59 -24.23
C ARG A 9 -38.22 7.96 -24.23
N PRO A 10 -37.86 9.26 -24.17
CA PRO A 10 -36.47 9.67 -24.09
C PRO A 10 -35.83 9.06 -22.83
N THR A 11 -34.73 8.34 -23.02
CA THR A 11 -33.98 7.77 -21.90
C THR A 11 -33.22 8.90 -21.21
N SER A 12 -33.78 9.40 -20.10
CA SER A 12 -33.10 10.43 -19.30
C SER A 12 -31.74 9.92 -18.82
N LEU A 13 -30.66 10.65 -19.14
CA LEU A 13 -29.30 10.35 -18.67
C LEU A 13 -29.09 10.73 -17.19
N ALA A 14 -29.98 11.54 -16.60
CA ALA A 14 -29.82 12.06 -15.25
C ALA A 14 -29.61 10.99 -14.16
N PRO A 15 -30.30 9.84 -14.15
CA PRO A 15 -30.06 8.79 -13.16
C PRO A 15 -28.68 8.13 -13.28
N VAL A 16 -28.12 8.08 -14.49
CA VAL A 16 -26.77 7.52 -14.72
C VAL A 16 -25.72 8.51 -14.22
N LEU A 17 -25.86 9.79 -14.59
CA LEU A 17 -24.95 10.85 -14.15
C LEU A 17 -24.89 10.97 -12.62
N ARG A 18 -26.05 10.92 -11.94
CA ARG A 18 -26.09 10.93 -10.46
C ARG A 18 -25.33 9.75 -9.84
N ARG A 19 -25.43 8.55 -10.42
CA ARG A 19 -24.69 7.36 -9.95
C ARG A 19 -23.19 7.50 -10.22
N CYS A 20 -22.79 8.01 -11.38
CA CYS A 20 -21.39 8.30 -11.67
C CYS A 20 -20.82 9.35 -10.71
N ALA A 21 -21.55 10.43 -10.43
CA ALA A 21 -21.15 11.43 -9.44
C ALA A 21 -21.03 10.82 -8.03
N THR A 22 -21.95 9.93 -7.65
CA THR A 22 -21.86 9.19 -6.37
C THR A 22 -20.62 8.29 -6.32
N ALA A 23 -20.31 7.60 -7.42
CA ALA A 23 -19.13 6.75 -7.52
C ALA A 23 -17.83 7.56 -7.48
N ALA A 24 -17.77 8.72 -8.15
CA ALA A 24 -16.62 9.62 -8.11
C ALA A 24 -16.40 10.18 -6.69
N LEU A 25 -17.48 10.62 -6.02
CA LEU A 25 -17.43 11.06 -4.63
C LEU A 25 -16.93 9.95 -3.69
N ALA A 26 -17.40 8.71 -3.91
CA ALA A 26 -16.91 7.55 -3.18
C ALA A 26 -15.40 7.34 -3.38
N GLY A 27 -14.90 7.48 -4.62
CA GLY A 27 -13.46 7.40 -4.90
C GLY A 27 -12.65 8.49 -4.19
N ALA A 28 -13.14 9.73 -4.18
CA ALA A 28 -12.53 10.84 -3.46
C ALA A 28 -12.52 10.62 -1.92
N LEU A 29 -13.60 10.06 -1.36
CA LEU A 29 -13.65 9.70 0.06
C LEU A 29 -12.70 8.55 0.41
N LEU A 30 -12.45 7.61 -0.51
CA LEU A 30 -11.43 6.60 -0.32
C LEU A 30 -10.05 7.25 -0.27
N HIS A 31 -9.74 8.19 -1.18
CA HIS A 31 -8.47 8.95 -1.14
C HIS A 31 -8.29 9.70 0.19
N ALA A 32 -9.35 10.33 0.71
CA ALA A 32 -9.30 11.04 1.98
C ALA A 32 -8.92 10.15 3.18
N ALA A 33 -9.11 8.83 3.07
CA ALA A 33 -8.71 7.88 4.11
C ALA A 33 -7.20 7.61 4.16
N PHE A 34 -6.44 7.98 3.12
CA PHE A 34 -5.01 7.73 3.05
C PHE A 34 -4.18 8.86 3.69
N PRO A 35 -3.02 8.52 4.28
CA PRO A 35 -2.06 9.51 4.78
C PRO A 35 -1.69 10.55 3.73
N PRO A 36 -1.36 11.79 4.16
CA PRO A 36 -1.10 12.22 5.54
C PRO A 36 -2.35 12.45 6.40
N ARG A 37 -3.55 12.27 5.84
CA ARG A 37 -4.81 12.44 6.57
C ARG A 37 -5.06 11.28 7.54
N THR A 38 -5.77 11.57 8.62
CA THR A 38 -6.15 10.61 9.67
C THR A 38 -7.58 10.09 9.54
N LEU A 39 -8.25 10.38 8.42
CA LEU A 39 -9.67 10.16 8.20
C LEU A 39 -10.00 8.72 7.77
N TRP A 40 -9.42 7.71 8.42
CA TRP A 40 -9.54 6.30 8.06
C TRP A 40 -10.99 5.83 7.84
N TRP A 41 -11.95 6.42 8.59
CA TRP A 41 -13.37 6.11 8.55
C TRP A 41 -14.06 6.52 7.25
N THR A 42 -13.50 7.44 6.46
CA THR A 42 -14.07 7.81 5.16
C THR A 42 -14.01 6.65 4.16
N ALA A 43 -13.11 5.68 4.34
CA ALA A 43 -13.09 4.46 3.53
C ALA A 43 -14.39 3.64 3.70
N VAL A 44 -14.92 3.54 4.92
CA VAL A 44 -16.20 2.86 5.18
C VAL A 44 -17.34 3.58 4.45
N LEU A 45 -17.35 4.91 4.48
CA LEU A 45 -18.34 5.72 3.75
C LEU A 45 -18.20 5.59 2.23
N ALA A 46 -16.96 5.56 1.72
CA ALA A 46 -16.67 5.36 0.31
C ALA A 46 -17.30 4.05 -0.20
N PHE A 47 -17.08 2.94 0.51
CA PHE A 47 -17.67 1.66 0.13
C PHE A 47 -19.19 1.63 0.32
N ALA A 48 -19.74 2.29 1.35
CA ALA A 48 -21.19 2.42 1.50
C ALA A 48 -21.85 3.16 0.30
N LEU A 49 -21.25 4.26 -0.14
CA LEU A 49 -21.71 5.03 -1.31
C LEU A 49 -21.55 4.24 -2.61
N LEU A 50 -20.43 3.55 -2.80
CA LEU A 50 -20.20 2.69 -3.96
C LEU A 50 -21.27 1.59 -4.03
N TRP A 51 -21.58 0.93 -2.91
CA TRP A 51 -22.65 -0.05 -2.83
C TRP A 51 -24.01 0.54 -3.26
N TRP A 52 -24.34 1.73 -2.78
CA TRP A 52 -25.58 2.41 -3.18
C TRP A 52 -25.64 2.73 -4.68
N ALA A 53 -24.54 3.19 -5.28
CA ALA A 53 -24.46 3.46 -6.72
C ALA A 53 -24.66 2.19 -7.56
N LEU A 54 -24.12 1.06 -7.08
CA LEU A 54 -24.17 -0.24 -7.74
C LEU A 54 -25.54 -0.95 -7.62
N ARG A 55 -26.44 -0.51 -6.74
CA ARG A 55 -27.76 -1.16 -6.55
C ARG A 55 -28.55 -1.30 -7.86
N GLY A 56 -28.87 -2.55 -8.20
CA GLY A 56 -29.62 -2.91 -9.42
C GLY A 56 -28.88 -2.61 -10.73
N ALA A 57 -27.58 -2.32 -10.69
CA ALA A 57 -26.79 -2.13 -11.90
C ALA A 57 -26.58 -3.47 -12.63
N ARG A 58 -26.68 -3.45 -13.96
CA ARG A 58 -26.23 -4.56 -14.81
C ARG A 58 -24.71 -4.50 -14.97
N VAL A 59 -24.09 -5.61 -15.37
CA VAL A 59 -22.64 -5.79 -15.56
C VAL A 59 -21.95 -4.55 -16.18
N ARG A 60 -22.40 -4.10 -17.36
CA ARG A 60 -21.81 -2.93 -18.05
C ARG A 60 -21.86 -1.64 -17.23
N ARG A 61 -22.98 -1.37 -16.54
CA ARG A 61 -23.13 -0.18 -15.71
C ARG A 61 -22.32 -0.32 -14.43
N ALA A 62 -22.27 -1.52 -13.84
CA ALA A 62 -21.45 -1.77 -12.66
C ALA A 62 -19.96 -1.60 -12.98
N ALA A 63 -19.51 -2.07 -14.15
CA ALA A 63 -18.16 -1.83 -14.66
C ALA A 63 -17.85 -0.32 -14.80
N LEU A 64 -18.74 0.45 -15.44
CA LEU A 64 -18.58 1.90 -15.57
C LEU A 64 -18.50 2.61 -14.20
N LEU A 65 -19.37 2.25 -13.27
CA LEU A 65 -19.36 2.84 -11.92
C LEU A 65 -18.10 2.46 -11.14
N GLY A 66 -17.63 1.22 -11.26
CA GLY A 66 -16.35 0.78 -10.72
C GLY A 66 -15.19 1.56 -11.32
N PHE A 67 -15.17 1.74 -12.64
CA PHE A 67 -14.16 2.55 -13.32
C PHE A 67 -14.17 4.00 -12.83
N VAL A 68 -15.33 4.65 -12.76
CA VAL A 68 -15.42 6.04 -12.27
C VAL A 68 -14.96 6.15 -10.81
N PHE A 69 -15.32 5.20 -9.96
CA PHE A 69 -14.87 5.12 -8.58
C PHE A 69 -13.34 4.98 -8.49
N GLY A 70 -12.78 3.98 -9.17
CA GLY A 70 -11.34 3.72 -9.14
C GLY A 70 -10.56 4.87 -9.77
N PHE A 71 -11.03 5.43 -10.89
CA PHE A 71 -10.34 6.51 -11.58
C PHE A 71 -10.32 7.78 -10.74
N ALA A 72 -11.44 8.16 -10.11
CA ALA A 72 -11.48 9.29 -9.19
C ALA A 72 -10.53 9.09 -7.99
N PHE A 73 -10.45 7.86 -7.45
CA PHE A 73 -9.50 7.53 -6.38
C PHE A 73 -8.04 7.63 -6.85
N PHE A 74 -7.67 6.94 -7.92
CA PHE A 74 -6.28 6.84 -8.36
C PHE A 74 -5.73 8.14 -8.94
N LEU A 75 -6.55 8.96 -9.60
CA LEU A 75 -6.13 10.29 -10.03
C LEU A 75 -5.61 11.12 -8.84
N LEU A 76 -6.39 11.20 -7.77
CA LEU A 76 -5.99 11.95 -6.57
C LEU A 76 -4.83 11.27 -5.84
N HIS A 77 -4.88 9.95 -5.71
CA HIS A 77 -3.93 9.19 -4.90
C HIS A 77 -2.54 9.08 -5.52
N LEU A 78 -2.44 9.09 -6.85
CA LEU A 78 -1.19 8.94 -7.60
C LEU A 78 -0.69 10.26 -8.20
N LEU A 79 -1.20 11.41 -7.75
CA LEU A 79 -0.82 12.72 -8.29
C LEU A 79 0.69 12.97 -8.24
N TRP A 80 1.38 12.40 -7.24
CA TRP A 80 2.83 12.48 -7.08
C TRP A 80 3.64 11.83 -8.23
N ILE A 81 3.02 11.06 -9.12
CA ILE A 81 3.68 10.55 -10.34
C ILE A 81 4.13 11.69 -11.26
N ASP A 82 3.42 12.83 -11.23
CA ASP A 82 3.81 14.02 -11.98
C ASP A 82 5.13 14.62 -11.46
N ASP A 83 5.37 14.55 -10.15
CA ASP A 83 6.65 14.96 -9.55
C ASP A 83 7.78 13.98 -9.93
N PHE A 84 7.46 12.68 -10.09
CA PHE A 84 8.43 11.63 -10.43
C PHE A 84 9.04 11.79 -11.81
N LEU A 85 8.19 11.87 -12.83
CA LEU A 85 8.63 11.93 -14.21
C LEU A 85 8.96 13.36 -14.66
N GLY A 86 8.64 14.34 -13.83
CA GLY A 86 8.78 15.75 -14.11
C GLY A 86 7.62 16.27 -14.95
N ARG A 87 7.19 17.51 -14.65
CA ARG A 87 6.10 18.18 -15.37
C ARG A 87 6.35 18.29 -16.88
N ASP A 88 7.62 18.30 -17.28
CA ASP A 88 8.03 18.40 -18.68
C ASP A 88 7.76 17.10 -19.48
N PHE A 89 7.73 15.94 -18.82
CA PHE A 89 7.33 14.68 -19.45
C PHE A 89 5.81 14.63 -19.69
N GLY A 90 5.06 15.37 -18.88
CA GLY A 90 3.61 15.55 -19.00
C GLY A 90 2.77 14.48 -18.26
N PRO A 91 1.44 14.69 -18.18
CA PRO A 91 0.57 13.93 -17.28
C PRO A 91 0.18 12.54 -17.78
N ALA A 92 0.59 12.17 -19.00
CA ALA A 92 0.13 10.94 -19.65
C ALA A 92 0.40 9.67 -18.83
N PRO A 93 1.58 9.45 -18.23
CA PRO A 93 1.85 8.25 -17.43
C PRO A 93 0.95 8.15 -16.19
N TRP A 94 0.73 9.28 -15.50
CA TRP A 94 -0.18 9.36 -14.35
C TRP A 94 -1.63 9.02 -14.75
N LEU A 95 -2.12 9.58 -15.85
CA LEU A 95 -3.47 9.31 -16.36
C LEU A 95 -3.63 7.86 -16.79
N VAL A 96 -2.66 7.31 -17.52
CA VAL A 96 -2.66 5.92 -18.00
C VAL A 96 -2.61 4.95 -16.82
N LEU A 97 -1.69 5.16 -15.87
CA LEU A 97 -1.59 4.32 -14.68
C LEU A 97 -2.89 4.36 -13.88
N SER A 98 -3.46 5.56 -13.65
CA SER A 98 -4.74 5.72 -12.96
C SER A 98 -5.89 4.99 -13.67
N ALA A 99 -5.92 5.04 -15.01
CA ALA A 99 -6.92 4.33 -15.80
C ALA A 99 -6.75 2.80 -15.72
N VAL A 100 -5.52 2.29 -15.86
CA VAL A 100 -5.21 0.85 -15.73
C VAL A 100 -5.63 0.35 -14.36
N MET A 101 -5.31 1.08 -13.31
CA MET A 101 -5.69 0.75 -11.93
C MET A 101 -7.21 0.77 -11.73
N ALA A 102 -7.90 1.73 -12.35
CA ALA A 102 -9.36 1.79 -12.35
C ALA A 102 -10.01 0.60 -13.08
N LEU A 103 -9.37 0.00 -14.09
CA LEU A 103 -9.89 -1.19 -14.77
C LEU A 103 -10.02 -2.40 -13.84
N PHE A 104 -9.12 -2.57 -12.86
CA PHE A 104 -9.26 -3.62 -11.84
C PHE A 104 -10.52 -3.43 -10.99
N THR A 105 -10.77 -2.19 -10.55
CA THR A 105 -11.99 -1.85 -9.79
C THR A 105 -13.25 -2.00 -10.64
N ALA A 106 -13.17 -1.68 -11.94
CA ALA A 106 -14.24 -1.90 -12.91
C ALA A 106 -14.55 -3.40 -13.06
N GLY A 107 -13.52 -4.23 -13.16
CA GLY A 107 -13.64 -5.70 -13.22
C GLY A 107 -14.33 -6.28 -11.99
N ALA A 108 -13.89 -5.91 -10.79
CA ALA A 108 -14.55 -6.34 -9.55
C ALA A 108 -16.03 -5.93 -9.52
N CYS A 109 -16.34 -4.66 -9.83
CA CYS A 109 -17.71 -4.17 -9.84
C CYS A 109 -18.56 -4.84 -10.93
N ALA A 110 -17.98 -5.19 -12.09
CA ALA A 110 -18.67 -5.89 -13.17
C ALA A 110 -19.17 -7.29 -12.73
N LEU A 111 -18.46 -7.94 -11.80
CA LEU A 111 -18.80 -9.25 -11.25
C LEU A 111 -19.82 -9.18 -10.10
N MET A 112 -19.95 -8.02 -9.43
CA MET A 112 -20.87 -7.86 -8.29
C MET A 112 -22.35 -8.21 -8.58
N PRO A 113 -22.91 -7.97 -9.78
CA PRO A 113 -24.28 -8.41 -10.11
C PRO A 113 -24.49 -9.93 -10.07
N LEU A 114 -23.44 -10.74 -10.21
CA LEU A 114 -23.53 -12.20 -10.09
C LEU A 114 -23.73 -12.60 -8.63
N VAL A 115 -22.90 -12.05 -7.73
CA VAL A 115 -22.93 -12.38 -6.29
C VAL A 115 -24.04 -11.64 -5.53
N ALA A 116 -24.60 -10.57 -6.11
CA ALA A 116 -25.77 -9.87 -5.57
C ALA A 116 -27.02 -10.76 -5.43
N ARG A 117 -27.02 -11.92 -6.10
CA ARG A 117 -28.09 -12.94 -6.05
C ARG A 117 -27.97 -13.88 -4.85
N LEU A 118 -26.81 -13.91 -4.20
CA LEU A 118 -26.52 -14.82 -3.10
C LEU A 118 -26.95 -14.22 -1.74
N PRO A 119 -27.25 -15.06 -0.74
CA PRO A 119 -27.33 -14.58 0.63
C PRO A 119 -26.01 -13.94 1.05
N ALA A 120 -26.07 -12.94 1.93
CA ALA A 120 -24.91 -12.16 2.36
C ALA A 120 -24.12 -11.52 1.21
N ALA A 121 -24.79 -11.09 0.13
CA ALA A 121 -24.19 -10.41 -1.03
C ALA A 121 -23.08 -9.37 -0.72
N PRO A 122 -23.18 -8.51 0.33
CA PRO A 122 -22.10 -7.60 0.71
C PRO A 122 -20.75 -8.29 1.00
N VAL A 123 -20.76 -9.48 1.59
CA VAL A 123 -19.57 -10.27 1.92
C VAL A 123 -18.86 -10.72 0.64
N TRP A 124 -19.61 -11.32 -0.29
CA TRP A 124 -19.06 -11.79 -1.56
C TRP A 124 -18.56 -10.63 -2.43
N ALA A 125 -19.25 -9.49 -2.42
CA ALA A 125 -18.80 -8.29 -3.12
C ALA A 125 -17.51 -7.72 -2.51
N ALA A 126 -17.36 -7.76 -1.19
CA ALA A 126 -16.11 -7.36 -0.54
C ALA A 126 -14.95 -8.28 -0.92
N LEU A 127 -15.18 -9.60 -0.99
CA LEU A 127 -14.16 -10.55 -1.47
C LEU A 127 -13.76 -10.31 -2.93
N LEU A 128 -14.70 -9.92 -3.81
CA LEU A 128 -14.37 -9.52 -5.18
C LEU A 128 -13.50 -8.25 -5.22
N PHE A 129 -13.71 -7.32 -4.29
CA PHE A 129 -12.89 -6.13 -4.19
C PHE A 129 -11.47 -6.47 -3.71
N VAL A 130 -11.32 -7.37 -2.74
CA VAL A 130 -9.99 -7.86 -2.31
C VAL A 130 -9.31 -8.66 -3.42
N LEU A 131 -10.05 -9.49 -4.16
CA LEU A 131 -9.52 -10.23 -5.31
C LEU A 131 -8.88 -9.30 -6.34
N GLN A 132 -9.51 -8.15 -6.64
CA GLN A 132 -8.88 -7.22 -7.58
C GLN A 132 -7.64 -6.53 -6.99
N GLU A 133 -7.58 -6.27 -5.69
CA GLU A 133 -6.35 -5.77 -5.06
C GLU A 133 -5.22 -6.79 -5.17
N SER A 134 -5.52 -8.06 -4.90
CA SER A 134 -4.58 -9.18 -5.03
C SER A 134 -4.08 -9.36 -6.46
N ALA A 135 -4.96 -9.23 -7.45
CA ALA A 135 -4.59 -9.31 -8.86
C ALA A 135 -3.74 -8.10 -9.27
N ARG A 136 -4.18 -6.89 -8.92
CA ARG A 136 -3.51 -5.63 -9.24
C ARG A 136 -2.12 -5.53 -8.65
N GLY A 137 -1.90 -6.10 -7.46
CA GLY A 137 -0.58 -6.18 -6.82
C GLY A 137 0.34 -7.29 -7.36
N ARG A 138 -0.06 -8.03 -8.41
CA ARG A 138 0.74 -9.12 -8.99
C ARG A 138 0.88 -9.05 -10.50
N VAL A 139 -0.12 -8.52 -11.20
CA VAL A 139 -0.15 -8.45 -12.66
C VAL A 139 -0.64 -7.09 -13.15
N PRO A 140 -0.16 -6.61 -14.31
CA PRO A 140 1.02 -7.10 -15.06
C PRO A 140 2.35 -6.64 -14.41
N PHE A 141 3.49 -7.21 -14.83
CA PHE A 141 4.84 -6.74 -14.48
C PHE A 141 5.12 -6.66 -12.97
N ASN A 142 4.88 -7.76 -12.25
CA ASN A 142 4.87 -7.84 -10.77
C ASN A 142 3.81 -6.96 -10.08
N GLY A 143 2.96 -6.26 -10.84
CA GLY A 143 1.81 -5.51 -10.34
C GLY A 143 2.18 -4.20 -9.66
N PHE A 144 1.14 -3.50 -9.21
CA PHE A 144 1.23 -2.23 -8.50
C PHE A 144 0.28 -2.26 -7.29
N PRO A 145 0.73 -2.70 -6.10
CA PRO A 145 -0.11 -2.85 -4.91
C PRO A 145 -0.53 -1.51 -4.26
N TRP A 146 -0.10 -0.37 -4.80
CA TRP A 146 -0.41 0.95 -4.25
C TRP A 146 -1.91 1.22 -4.13
N GLY A 147 -2.34 1.98 -3.13
CA GLY A 147 -3.76 2.28 -2.91
C GLY A 147 -4.63 1.11 -2.46
N ARG A 148 -4.04 0.04 -1.89
CA ARG A 148 -4.83 -0.97 -1.15
C ARG A 148 -5.54 -0.31 0.03
N VAL A 149 -6.80 -0.66 0.24
CA VAL A 149 -7.65 -0.10 1.31
C VAL A 149 -6.97 -0.22 2.68
N ALA A 150 -6.28 -1.33 2.92
CA ALA A 150 -5.53 -1.58 4.13
C ALA A 150 -4.52 -0.48 4.51
N PHE A 151 -3.84 0.13 3.52
CA PHE A 151 -2.85 1.16 3.79
C PHE A 151 -3.47 2.49 4.25
N GLY A 152 -4.76 2.72 3.98
CA GLY A 152 -5.52 3.86 4.52
C GLY A 152 -6.02 3.66 5.95
N GLN A 153 -5.69 2.55 6.61
CA GLN A 153 -6.23 2.23 7.94
C GLN A 153 -5.21 2.37 9.07
N VAL A 154 -4.03 2.93 8.81
CA VAL A 154 -2.94 3.01 9.80
C VAL A 154 -3.25 3.88 11.02
N GLU A 155 -4.23 4.78 10.91
CA GLU A 155 -4.76 5.58 12.02
C GLU A 155 -6.03 4.96 12.64
N GLY A 156 -6.53 3.89 12.05
CA GLY A 156 -7.81 3.28 12.37
C GLY A 156 -7.68 1.98 13.16
N PRO A 157 -8.75 1.56 13.86
CA PRO A 157 -8.76 0.33 14.63
C PRO A 157 -8.57 -0.92 13.75
N TYR A 158 -8.98 -0.87 12.48
CA TYR A 158 -8.83 -1.98 11.53
C TYR A 158 -7.38 -2.41 11.32
N LEU A 159 -6.39 -1.54 11.54
CA LEU A 159 -4.97 -1.88 11.43
C LEU A 159 -4.61 -3.13 12.23
N ARG A 160 -5.22 -3.33 13.41
CA ARG A 160 -4.90 -4.46 14.29
C ARG A 160 -5.20 -5.82 13.67
N LEU A 161 -6.12 -5.89 12.70
CA LEU A 161 -6.39 -7.11 11.95
C LEU A 161 -5.22 -7.52 11.04
N ALA A 162 -4.28 -6.62 10.74
CA ALA A 162 -3.09 -6.93 9.96
C ALA A 162 -2.25 -8.03 10.63
N ALA A 163 -2.18 -8.07 11.97
CA ALA A 163 -1.46 -9.12 12.68
C ALA A 163 -2.06 -10.52 12.47
N ILE A 164 -3.35 -10.61 12.11
CA ILE A 164 -4.06 -11.88 11.93
C ILE A 164 -4.02 -12.33 10.47
N GLY A 165 -4.40 -11.45 9.55
CA GLY A 165 -4.64 -11.81 8.16
C GLY A 165 -4.02 -10.86 7.15
N GLY A 166 -3.09 -10.02 7.60
CA GLY A 166 -2.37 -9.08 6.76
C GLY A 166 -3.25 -8.01 6.11
N ALA A 167 -2.68 -7.36 5.10
CA ALA A 167 -3.40 -6.39 4.29
C ALA A 167 -4.74 -6.93 3.69
N PRO A 168 -4.84 -8.19 3.19
CA PRO A 168 -6.10 -8.71 2.67
C PRO A 168 -7.26 -8.68 3.69
N LEU A 169 -7.01 -9.05 4.95
CA LEU A 169 -8.04 -9.06 5.99
C LEU A 169 -8.48 -7.65 6.38
N VAL A 170 -7.54 -6.70 6.46
CA VAL A 170 -7.86 -5.29 6.74
C VAL A 170 -8.71 -4.71 5.62
N SER A 171 -8.32 -4.89 4.35
CA SER A 171 -9.11 -4.46 3.19
C SER A 171 -10.51 -5.07 3.21
N PHE A 172 -10.61 -6.39 3.42
CA PHE A 172 -11.89 -7.08 3.52
C PHE A 172 -12.79 -6.48 4.61
N ALA A 173 -12.24 -6.28 5.82
CA ALA A 173 -12.97 -5.76 6.97
C ALA A 173 -13.56 -4.37 6.71
N VAL A 174 -12.81 -3.47 6.08
CA VAL A 174 -13.29 -2.12 5.74
C VAL A 174 -14.38 -2.18 4.67
N VAL A 175 -14.13 -2.89 3.58
CA VAL A 175 -15.05 -2.97 2.44
C VAL A 175 -16.36 -3.62 2.86
N VAL A 176 -16.29 -4.73 3.61
CA VAL A 176 -17.49 -5.45 4.06
C VAL A 176 -18.28 -4.64 5.09
N THR A 177 -17.62 -3.85 5.93
CA THR A 177 -18.29 -2.89 6.82
C THR A 177 -19.06 -1.86 6.00
N GLY A 178 -18.43 -1.22 5.01
CA GLY A 178 -19.09 -0.20 4.17
C GLY A 178 -20.29 -0.76 3.40
N PHE A 179 -20.09 -1.88 2.70
CA PHE A 179 -21.18 -2.56 1.97
C PHE A 179 -22.28 -3.05 2.91
N GLY A 180 -21.90 -3.58 4.07
CA GLY A 180 -22.81 -4.05 5.11
C GLY A 180 -23.68 -2.94 5.70
N VAL A 181 -23.08 -1.80 6.05
CA VAL A 181 -23.80 -0.61 6.55
C VAL A 181 -24.81 -0.12 5.52
N ALA A 182 -24.42 0.00 4.25
CA ALA A 182 -25.30 0.42 3.18
C ALA A 182 -26.45 -0.58 2.91
N ALA A 183 -26.20 -1.88 3.07
CA ALA A 183 -27.22 -2.92 2.97
C ALA A 183 -28.17 -2.94 4.18
N TRP A 184 -27.66 -2.73 5.39
CA TRP A 184 -28.44 -2.66 6.62
C TRP A 184 -29.37 -1.42 6.63
N ALA A 185 -28.85 -0.26 6.24
CA ALA A 185 -29.62 0.99 6.15
C ALA A 185 -30.82 0.89 5.18
N ALA A 186 -30.77 -0.01 4.18
CA ALA A 186 -31.88 -0.23 3.27
C ALA A 186 -33.03 -1.05 3.87
N ARG A 187 -32.81 -1.74 5.00
CA ARG A 187 -33.81 -2.57 5.72
C ARG A 187 -33.62 -2.51 7.24
N PRO A 188 -33.83 -1.34 7.89
CA PRO A 188 -33.43 -1.08 9.27
C PRO A 188 -34.27 -1.79 10.34
N ARG A 189 -35.46 -2.33 10.01
CA ARG A 189 -36.42 -2.90 10.98
C ARG A 189 -36.01 -4.23 11.62
N ASP A 190 -34.81 -4.74 11.31
CA ASP A 190 -34.33 -6.03 11.81
C ASP A 190 -33.00 -5.82 12.55
N ALA A 191 -33.08 -5.19 13.74
CA ALA A 191 -31.93 -4.80 14.58
C ALA A 191 -31.03 -5.98 14.99
N ARG A 192 -31.52 -7.23 14.86
CA ARG A 192 -30.75 -8.47 15.00
C ARG A 192 -29.65 -8.65 13.93
N ARG A 193 -29.53 -7.71 12.98
CA ARG A 193 -28.58 -7.72 11.85
C ARG A 193 -27.42 -6.73 11.98
N ALA A 194 -26.99 -6.35 13.19
CA ALA A 194 -25.80 -5.52 13.42
C ALA A 194 -24.46 -6.16 12.99
N TRP A 195 -24.50 -7.19 12.14
CA TRP A 195 -23.32 -7.86 11.60
C TRP A 195 -22.30 -6.91 10.92
N PRO A 196 -22.66 -5.75 10.32
CA PRO A 196 -21.68 -4.86 9.71
C PRO A 196 -20.67 -4.26 10.69
N VAL A 197 -20.97 -4.23 12.00
CA VAL A 197 -20.02 -3.73 13.01
C VAL A 197 -19.07 -4.81 13.52
N LEU A 198 -19.32 -6.10 13.21
CA LEU A 198 -18.48 -7.20 13.69
C LEU A 198 -17.01 -7.07 13.30
N PRO A 199 -16.63 -6.65 12.07
CA PRO A 199 -15.22 -6.48 11.72
C PRO A 199 -14.54 -5.40 12.57
N LEU A 200 -15.25 -4.32 12.89
CA LEU A 200 -14.75 -3.25 13.77
C LEU A 200 -14.57 -3.76 15.21
N VAL A 201 -15.55 -4.47 15.74
CA VAL A 201 -15.48 -5.08 17.08
C VAL A 201 -14.34 -6.10 17.15
N ALA A 202 -14.21 -6.95 16.12
CA ALA A 202 -13.11 -7.91 16.02
C ALA A 202 -11.75 -7.20 16.03
N ALA A 203 -11.61 -6.10 15.28
CA ALA A 203 -10.38 -5.31 15.26
C ALA A 203 -10.04 -4.74 16.65
N LEU A 204 -11.03 -4.20 17.36
CA LEU A 204 -10.85 -3.67 18.72
C LEU A 204 -10.50 -4.76 19.74
N ALA A 205 -10.96 -5.99 19.53
CA ALA A 205 -10.65 -7.14 20.39
C ALA A 205 -9.23 -7.69 20.20
N VAL A 206 -8.55 -7.37 19.08
CA VAL A 206 -7.15 -7.76 18.88
C VAL A 206 -6.25 -6.90 19.77
N ALA A 207 -5.47 -7.54 20.64
CA ALA A 207 -4.47 -6.86 21.46
C ALA A 207 -3.28 -6.40 20.59
N PRO A 208 -2.79 -5.16 20.75
CA PRO A 208 -1.61 -4.71 20.03
C PRO A 208 -0.37 -5.45 20.54
N ALA A 209 0.48 -5.91 19.61
CA ALA A 209 1.80 -6.39 19.96
C ALA A 209 2.74 -5.19 20.07
N ALA A 210 3.11 -4.77 21.29
CA ALA A 210 3.94 -3.57 21.48
C ALA A 210 5.24 -3.82 22.26
N ASP A 211 5.29 -4.88 23.07
CA ASP A 211 6.39 -5.11 24.01
C ASP A 211 7.58 -5.86 23.40
N ALA A 212 8.76 -5.60 23.95
CA ALA A 212 9.99 -6.31 23.65
C ALA A 212 9.92 -7.75 24.16
N GLN A 213 10.53 -8.67 23.40
CA GLN A 213 10.65 -10.09 23.76
C GLN A 213 12.12 -10.49 23.87
N ASP A 214 12.96 -9.96 22.97
CA ASP A 214 14.39 -10.27 22.89
C ASP A 214 15.25 -9.02 23.14
N GLY A 215 14.82 -8.19 24.09
CA GLY A 215 15.50 -6.93 24.40
C GLY A 215 15.21 -5.81 23.39
N VAL A 216 16.12 -4.86 23.32
CA VAL A 216 15.97 -3.63 22.52
C VAL A 216 17.22 -3.36 21.68
N ARG A 217 17.08 -2.53 20.66
CA ARG A 217 18.20 -1.94 19.91
C ARG A 217 18.01 -0.44 19.78
N THR A 218 19.08 0.32 19.96
CA THR A 218 19.12 1.72 19.58
C THR A 218 19.57 1.80 18.13
N VAL A 219 18.75 2.40 17.29
CA VAL A 219 18.99 2.55 15.85
C VAL A 219 19.12 4.02 15.51
N ALA A 220 20.02 4.33 14.58
CA ALA A 220 20.12 5.66 13.98
C ALA A 220 19.82 5.61 12.48
N VAL A 221 19.15 6.63 11.97
CA VAL A 221 18.96 6.88 10.55
C VAL A 221 19.73 8.13 10.17
N VAL A 222 20.52 8.04 9.10
CA VAL A 222 21.24 9.17 8.50
C VAL A 222 20.42 9.68 7.32
N GLN A 223 19.86 10.89 7.42
CA GLN A 223 19.10 11.52 6.33
C GLN A 223 19.92 12.65 5.73
N GLY A 224 20.63 12.37 4.63
CA GLY A 224 21.53 13.34 3.98
C GLY A 224 20.81 14.44 3.18
N ASN A 225 19.51 14.28 2.89
CA ASN A 225 18.78 15.15 1.97
C ASN A 225 19.32 15.10 0.52
N ALA A 226 18.49 15.54 -0.41
CA ALA A 226 18.82 15.70 -1.82
C ALA A 226 18.66 17.16 -2.25
N PRO A 227 19.51 17.62 -3.18
CA PRO A 227 19.44 18.99 -3.68
C PRO A 227 18.23 19.24 -4.61
N ASP A 228 17.67 18.18 -5.20
CA ASP A 228 16.61 18.27 -6.21
C ASP A 228 15.62 17.08 -6.11
N VAL A 229 14.71 16.96 -7.07
CA VAL A 229 13.65 15.96 -7.16
C VAL A 229 13.55 15.34 -8.57
N GLY A 230 12.91 14.19 -8.68
CA GLY A 230 12.63 13.56 -9.98
C GLY A 230 13.89 13.35 -10.82
N LEU A 231 13.79 13.57 -12.14
CA LEU A 231 14.89 13.37 -13.09
C LEU A 231 16.15 14.21 -12.79
N GLY A 232 16.02 15.34 -12.10
CA GLY A 232 17.16 16.18 -11.69
C GLY A 232 18.15 15.47 -10.76
N LEU A 233 17.76 14.33 -10.17
CA LEU A 233 18.61 13.52 -9.30
C LEU A 233 19.59 12.60 -10.04
N LEU A 234 19.39 12.35 -11.34
CA LEU A 234 20.21 11.40 -12.09
C LEU A 234 21.71 11.72 -12.00
N ASP A 235 22.04 13.02 -12.01
CA ASP A 235 23.42 13.53 -11.97
C ASP A 235 23.89 13.94 -10.57
N GLN A 236 23.09 13.71 -9.52
CA GLN A 236 23.37 14.19 -8.16
C GLN A 236 23.99 13.13 -7.24
N ARG A 237 24.43 11.99 -7.77
CA ARG A 237 24.95 10.86 -6.98
C ARG A 237 26.09 11.25 -6.04
N ASP A 238 27.04 12.06 -6.51
CA ASP A 238 28.15 12.54 -5.69
C ASP A 238 27.69 13.51 -4.60
N THR A 239 26.68 14.33 -4.89
CA THR A 239 26.08 15.24 -3.91
C THR A 239 25.38 14.44 -2.81
N LEU A 240 24.57 13.45 -3.17
CA LEU A 240 23.91 12.56 -2.22
C LEU A 240 24.95 11.88 -1.33
N ARG A 241 26.00 11.31 -1.93
CA ARG A 241 27.09 10.66 -1.18
C ARG A 241 27.76 11.62 -0.20
N ARG A 242 28.13 12.83 -0.65
CA ARG A 242 28.78 13.84 0.21
C ARG A 242 27.89 14.22 1.40
N ASN A 243 26.60 14.40 1.16
CA ASN A 243 25.68 14.76 2.23
C ASN A 243 25.58 13.65 3.28
N HIS A 244 25.40 12.39 2.88
CA HIS A 244 25.28 11.28 3.84
C HIS A 244 26.58 11.04 4.61
N LEU A 245 27.75 11.21 3.99
CA LEU A 245 29.03 11.19 4.68
C LEU A 245 29.14 12.31 5.73
N ARG A 246 28.70 13.52 5.39
CA ARG A 246 28.72 14.66 6.30
C ARG A 246 27.81 14.42 7.51
N VAL A 247 26.56 14.02 7.30
CA VAL A 247 25.62 13.71 8.39
C VAL A 247 26.11 12.57 9.26
N THR A 248 26.80 11.59 8.67
CA THR A 248 27.43 10.50 9.44
C THR A 248 28.55 11.02 10.33
N ALA A 249 29.37 11.95 9.84
CA ALA A 249 30.39 12.60 10.65
C ALA A 249 29.78 13.45 11.78
N ASP A 250 28.68 14.16 11.49
CA ASP A 250 27.94 14.96 12.48
C ASP A 250 27.35 14.05 13.58
N LEU A 251 26.76 12.90 13.21
CA LEU A 251 26.31 11.88 14.17
C LEU A 251 27.47 11.34 15.02
N ALA A 252 28.61 11.02 14.41
CA ALA A 252 29.78 10.56 15.16
C ALA A 252 30.27 11.60 16.18
N ASN A 253 30.24 12.89 15.82
CA ASN A 253 30.54 13.99 16.74
C ASN A 253 29.52 14.09 17.87
N ALA A 254 28.23 14.01 17.58
CA ALA A 254 27.16 14.06 18.58
C ALA A 254 27.24 12.89 19.57
N ILE A 255 27.62 11.69 19.11
CA ILE A 255 27.87 10.52 19.97
C ILE A 255 29.07 10.78 20.89
N ARG A 256 30.19 11.26 20.34
CA ARG A 256 31.40 11.59 21.14
C ARG A 256 31.15 12.68 22.17
N ALA A 257 30.31 13.66 21.83
CA ALA A 257 29.87 14.73 22.72
C ALA A 257 28.79 14.29 23.73
N ALA A 258 28.33 13.03 23.66
CA ALA A 258 27.24 12.48 24.46
C ALA A 258 25.91 13.25 24.34
N GLU A 259 25.69 13.93 23.21
CA GLU A 259 24.42 14.62 22.90
C GLU A 259 23.33 13.63 22.48
N VAL A 260 23.74 12.51 21.88
CA VAL A 260 22.86 11.39 21.52
C VAL A 260 23.46 10.07 22.03
N PRO A 261 22.62 9.08 22.39
CA PRO A 261 23.11 7.77 22.79
C PRO A 261 23.81 7.09 21.60
N ALA A 262 24.88 6.35 21.89
CA ALA A 262 25.55 5.53 20.89
C ALA A 262 24.56 4.46 20.36
N PRO A 263 24.26 4.44 19.05
CA PRO A 263 23.38 3.45 18.47
C PRO A 263 24.10 2.10 18.32
N ASP A 264 23.33 1.01 18.32
CA ASP A 264 23.81 -0.33 18.01
C ASP A 264 24.00 -0.53 16.49
N LEU A 265 23.22 0.20 15.68
CA LEU A 265 23.13 0.07 14.23
C LEU A 265 22.77 1.42 13.61
N VAL A 266 23.39 1.77 12.49
CA VAL A 266 23.04 2.93 11.66
C VAL A 266 22.48 2.48 10.31
N VAL A 267 21.48 3.19 9.78
CA VAL A 267 20.85 2.89 8.49
C VAL A 267 21.00 4.09 7.56
N TRP A 268 21.60 3.86 6.40
CA TRP A 268 21.57 4.81 5.29
C TRP A 268 20.41 4.49 4.33
N PRO A 269 19.84 5.51 3.67
CA PRO A 269 18.79 5.34 2.68
C PRO A 269 19.23 4.58 1.43
N GLU A 270 18.25 4.14 0.63
CA GLU A 270 18.45 3.51 -0.68
C GLU A 270 19.23 4.43 -1.62
N SER A 271 20.19 3.88 -2.36
CA SER A 271 20.95 4.60 -3.39
C SER A 271 21.59 5.92 -2.88
N ALA A 272 21.90 6.01 -1.58
CA ALA A 272 22.61 7.15 -1.00
C ALA A 272 24.04 7.26 -1.55
N THR A 273 24.57 6.17 -2.11
CA THR A 273 25.89 6.13 -2.73
C THR A 273 25.98 5.09 -3.86
N GLY A 274 27.06 5.15 -4.63
CA GLY A 274 27.48 4.10 -5.55
C GLY A 274 28.74 3.39 -5.03
N THR A 275 28.87 2.09 -5.29
CA THR A 275 30.05 1.31 -4.86
C THR A 275 30.29 0.09 -5.75
N SER A 276 31.53 -0.43 -5.74
CA SER A 276 31.88 -1.75 -6.28
C SER A 276 32.06 -2.82 -5.18
N GLY A 277 31.81 -2.47 -3.92
CA GLY A 277 31.99 -3.34 -2.75
C GLY A 277 33.26 -3.06 -1.93
N HIS A 278 34.26 -2.39 -2.49
CA HIS A 278 35.38 -1.83 -1.74
C HIS A 278 35.37 -0.30 -1.84
N ASP A 279 35.39 0.38 -0.70
CA ASP A 279 35.27 1.83 -0.65
C ASP A 279 36.01 2.41 0.57
N PRO A 280 37.26 2.86 0.40
CA PRO A 280 38.08 3.38 1.50
C PRO A 280 37.49 4.59 2.23
N VAL A 281 36.64 5.36 1.56
CA VAL A 281 36.00 6.53 2.17
C VAL A 281 34.85 6.08 3.07
N LEU A 282 34.03 5.11 2.63
CA LEU A 282 33.02 4.51 3.50
C LEU A 282 33.64 3.70 4.63
N ASP A 283 34.71 2.93 4.36
CA ASP A 283 35.46 2.19 5.38
C ASP A 283 35.91 3.13 6.49
N ARG A 284 36.51 4.27 6.15
CA ARG A 284 36.91 5.27 7.14
C ARG A 284 35.72 5.90 7.86
N ALA A 285 34.67 6.29 7.15
CA ALA A 285 33.50 6.92 7.77
C ALA A 285 32.79 6.00 8.77
N VAL A 286 32.63 4.71 8.44
CA VAL A 286 32.03 3.72 9.33
C VAL A 286 32.98 3.35 10.48
N ALA A 287 34.29 3.28 10.25
CA ALA A 287 35.28 3.08 11.31
C ALA A 287 35.31 4.25 12.30
N ASP A 288 35.28 5.50 11.82
CA ASP A 288 35.26 6.71 12.64
C ASP A 288 33.96 6.86 13.46
N LEU A 289 32.85 6.36 12.91
CA LEU A 289 31.58 6.24 13.62
C LEU A 289 31.63 5.14 14.69
N GLY A 290 32.33 4.03 14.41
CA GLY A 290 32.49 2.90 15.31
C GLY A 290 31.25 2.00 15.44
N VAL A 291 30.24 2.18 14.59
CA VAL A 291 28.96 1.46 14.65
C VAL A 291 28.68 0.74 13.32
N PRO A 292 28.26 -0.54 13.33
CA PRO A 292 27.83 -1.24 12.12
C PRO A 292 26.73 -0.48 11.37
N THR A 293 26.90 -0.33 10.05
CA THR A 293 26.03 0.50 9.22
C THR A 293 25.45 -0.28 8.06
N LEU A 294 24.13 -0.23 7.88
CA LEU A 294 23.44 -0.73 6.69
C LEU A 294 23.45 0.36 5.62
N VAL A 295 24.29 0.19 4.60
CA VAL A 295 24.52 1.18 3.54
C VAL A 295 23.68 0.84 2.31
N GLY A 296 22.69 1.68 1.99
CA GLY A 296 21.94 1.59 0.73
C GLY A 296 22.75 2.15 -0.44
N ALA A 297 23.02 1.33 -1.45
CA ALA A 297 23.92 1.66 -2.55
C ALA A 297 23.50 1.05 -3.90
N LEU A 298 23.80 1.77 -4.98
CA LEU A 298 23.86 1.20 -6.33
C LEU A 298 25.20 0.49 -6.51
N ARG A 299 25.18 -0.84 -6.49
CA ARG A 299 26.38 -1.67 -6.63
C ARG A 299 26.59 -2.08 -8.08
N HIS A 300 27.83 -2.01 -8.56
CA HIS A 300 28.19 -2.55 -9.88
C HIS A 300 28.88 -3.91 -9.71
N VAL A 301 28.32 -4.93 -10.35
CA VAL A 301 28.85 -6.31 -10.37
C VAL A 301 28.74 -6.85 -11.78
N ASP A 302 29.85 -7.34 -12.33
CA ASP A 302 29.93 -7.97 -13.66
C ASP A 302 29.29 -7.15 -14.80
N GLY A 303 29.49 -5.83 -14.79
CA GLY A 303 28.94 -4.92 -15.79
C GLY A 303 27.42 -4.69 -15.69
N GLN A 304 26.79 -5.09 -14.59
CA GLN A 304 25.39 -4.83 -14.27
C GLN A 304 25.25 -4.04 -12.97
N GLN A 305 24.21 -3.21 -12.88
CA GLN A 305 23.88 -2.50 -11.64
C GLN A 305 22.87 -3.29 -10.80
N GLU A 306 23.06 -3.26 -9.50
CA GLU A 306 22.15 -3.80 -8.49
C GLU A 306 21.78 -2.69 -7.51
N ASN A 307 20.52 -2.63 -7.12
CA ASN A 307 20.09 -1.81 -5.98
C ASN A 307 20.23 -2.66 -4.70
N THR A 308 21.12 -2.24 -3.79
CA THR A 308 21.57 -3.09 -2.69
C THR A 308 21.57 -2.38 -1.35
N VAL A 309 21.48 -3.17 -0.28
CA VAL A 309 21.81 -2.74 1.08
C VAL A 309 22.94 -3.62 1.57
N ILE A 310 24.06 -3.02 1.93
CA ILE A 310 25.29 -3.70 2.34
C ILE A 310 25.48 -3.52 3.85
N ALA A 311 25.68 -4.61 4.59
CA ALA A 311 26.11 -4.54 5.97
C ALA A 311 27.59 -4.16 6.04
N TRP A 312 27.89 -2.97 6.54
CA TRP A 312 29.24 -2.44 6.68
C TRP A 312 29.69 -2.54 8.12
N ASP A 313 30.79 -3.26 8.36
CA ASP A 313 31.40 -3.43 9.68
C ASP A 313 32.52 -2.38 9.87
N PRO A 314 32.61 -1.72 11.04
CA PRO A 314 33.62 -0.70 11.29
C PRO A 314 35.07 -1.22 11.31
N ARG A 315 35.29 -2.53 11.39
CA ARG A 315 36.63 -3.15 11.41
C ARG A 315 36.94 -3.87 10.11
N THR A 316 35.97 -4.59 9.53
CA THR A 316 36.20 -5.43 8.35
C THR A 316 35.69 -4.82 7.04
N GLY A 317 34.98 -3.69 7.08
CA GLY A 317 34.43 -3.04 5.90
C GLY A 317 33.15 -3.70 5.39
N ALA A 318 32.91 -3.64 4.09
CA ALA A 318 31.72 -4.20 3.43
C ALA A 318 31.59 -5.72 3.63
N GLY A 319 30.44 -6.17 4.12
CA GLY A 319 30.08 -7.57 4.35
C GLY A 319 28.96 -8.05 3.42
N ARG A 320 28.05 -8.89 3.97
CA ARG A 320 26.91 -9.42 3.22
C ARG A 320 25.97 -8.30 2.78
N SER A 321 25.34 -8.49 1.63
CA SER A 321 24.41 -7.55 1.03
C SER A 321 23.07 -8.20 0.71
N TYR A 322 21.99 -7.45 0.84
CA TYR A 322 20.71 -7.74 0.20
C TYR A 322 20.63 -7.02 -1.15
N VAL A 323 20.08 -7.70 -2.16
CA VAL A 323 19.81 -7.14 -3.50
C VAL A 323 18.30 -7.07 -3.68
N LYS A 324 17.79 -5.90 -4.08
CA LYS A 324 16.36 -5.63 -4.29
C LYS A 324 15.72 -6.68 -5.20
N GLN A 325 14.64 -7.30 -4.75
CA GLN A 325 13.89 -8.35 -5.46
C GLN A 325 12.81 -7.74 -6.36
N GLU A 326 11.99 -6.82 -5.82
CA GLU A 326 10.92 -6.16 -6.59
C GLU A 326 11.41 -4.84 -7.17
N LEU A 327 11.85 -4.91 -8.43
CA LEU A 327 12.26 -3.75 -9.21
C LEU A 327 11.07 -2.89 -9.61
N VAL A 328 11.23 -1.58 -9.55
CA VAL A 328 10.22 -0.61 -9.96
C VAL A 328 10.02 -0.69 -11.48
N PRO A 329 8.81 -1.07 -11.97
CA PRO A 329 8.55 -1.11 -13.40
C PRO A 329 8.68 0.28 -14.02
N PHE A 330 9.23 0.34 -15.23
CA PHE A 330 9.50 1.55 -16.00
C PHE A 330 10.54 2.50 -15.39
N ALA A 331 11.29 2.08 -14.36
CA ALA A 331 12.41 2.85 -13.81
C ALA A 331 13.66 1.98 -13.57
N GLU A 332 13.50 0.82 -12.92
CA GLU A 332 14.59 -0.12 -12.64
C GLU A 332 14.53 -1.35 -13.56
N HIS A 333 13.33 -1.72 -14.01
CA HIS A 333 13.11 -2.72 -15.05
C HIS A 333 12.11 -2.18 -16.06
N ILE A 334 12.41 -2.23 -17.35
CA ILE A 334 11.59 -1.63 -18.40
C ILE A 334 10.79 -2.71 -19.16
N PRO A 335 9.54 -3.00 -18.76
CA PRO A 335 8.69 -3.90 -19.52
C PRO A 335 8.26 -3.25 -20.84
N LEU A 336 8.01 -4.07 -21.86
CA LEU A 336 7.55 -3.62 -23.18
C LEU A 336 8.40 -2.46 -23.73
N ARG A 337 9.73 -2.58 -23.71
CA ARG A 337 10.68 -1.51 -24.12
C ARG A 337 10.29 -0.77 -25.41
N TRP A 338 9.77 -1.49 -26.40
CA TRP A 338 9.30 -0.92 -27.68
C TRP A 338 8.17 0.13 -27.54
N LEU A 339 7.41 0.12 -26.44
CA LEU A 339 6.34 1.07 -26.12
C LEU A 339 6.68 1.95 -24.91
N ALA A 340 7.71 1.60 -24.14
CA ALA A 340 8.04 2.22 -22.86
C ALA A 340 8.33 3.73 -22.98
N GLY A 341 8.93 4.18 -24.09
CA GLY A 341 9.21 5.60 -24.33
C GLY A 341 7.98 6.51 -24.34
N LEU A 342 6.77 5.95 -24.49
CA LEU A 342 5.52 6.72 -24.37
C LEU A 342 5.15 7.07 -22.93
N VAL A 343 5.69 6.34 -21.95
CA VAL A 343 5.28 6.41 -20.55
C VAL A 343 6.43 6.56 -19.57
N THR A 344 7.68 6.46 -20.02
CA THR A 344 8.86 6.65 -19.19
C THR A 344 10.05 7.21 -19.97
N PRO A 345 10.86 8.12 -19.36
CA PRO A 345 12.13 8.58 -19.91
C PRO A 345 13.25 7.54 -19.76
N PHE A 346 13.04 6.47 -18.99
CA PHE A 346 14.04 5.44 -18.71
C PHE A 346 14.09 4.34 -19.78
N ALA A 347 13.39 4.49 -20.90
CA ALA A 347 13.23 3.46 -21.92
C ALA A 347 14.56 2.91 -22.48
N ASP A 348 15.58 3.77 -22.56
CA ASP A 348 16.92 3.44 -23.06
C ASP A 348 17.91 3.04 -21.94
N THR A 349 17.48 3.04 -20.67
CA THR A 349 18.33 2.66 -19.55
C THR A 349 18.39 1.12 -19.43
N PRO A 350 19.57 0.52 -19.21
CA PRO A 350 19.68 -0.91 -18.92
C PRO A 350 18.89 -1.30 -17.66
N ASP A 351 18.35 -2.51 -17.64
CA ASP A 351 17.66 -3.02 -16.45
C ASP A 351 18.66 -3.23 -15.29
N LEU A 352 18.21 -3.00 -14.07
CA LEU A 352 18.90 -3.46 -12.88
C LEU A 352 18.76 -4.98 -12.74
N ARG A 353 19.74 -5.62 -12.10
CA ARG A 353 19.66 -7.04 -11.75
C ARG A 353 18.86 -7.23 -10.46
N ALA A 354 17.76 -7.98 -10.55
CA ALA A 354 16.93 -8.34 -9.41
C ALA A 354 17.61 -9.39 -8.52
N GLY A 355 17.43 -9.27 -7.21
CA GLY A 355 17.82 -10.25 -6.22
C GLY A 355 16.88 -11.45 -6.19
N THR A 356 17.39 -12.59 -5.72
CA THR A 356 16.64 -13.85 -5.63
C THR A 356 16.51 -14.39 -4.22
N GLU A 357 17.22 -13.82 -3.25
CA GLU A 357 17.23 -14.24 -1.85
C GLU A 357 16.42 -13.26 -0.96
N PRO A 358 15.70 -13.76 0.06
CA PRO A 358 15.06 -12.89 1.05
C PRO A 358 16.06 -11.99 1.79
N GLY A 359 15.67 -10.75 2.06
CA GLY A 359 16.53 -9.76 2.70
C GLY A 359 16.69 -9.98 4.20
N VAL A 360 17.57 -10.88 4.62
CA VAL A 360 17.95 -11.06 6.03
C VAL A 360 19.45 -10.88 6.22
N LEU A 361 19.84 -9.88 6.99
CA LEU A 361 21.23 -9.57 7.31
C LEU A 361 21.45 -9.68 8.83
N ASP A 362 22.56 -10.29 9.25
CA ASP A 362 22.98 -10.31 10.65
C ASP A 362 23.86 -9.08 10.93
N VAL A 363 23.32 -8.09 11.64
CA VAL A 363 24.00 -6.84 11.97
C VAL A 363 23.78 -6.50 13.43
N ALA A 364 24.84 -6.11 14.15
CA ALA A 364 24.78 -5.77 15.58
C ALA A 364 24.08 -6.87 16.43
N GLY A 365 24.43 -8.14 16.17
CA GLY A 365 23.85 -9.30 16.82
C GLY A 365 22.34 -9.46 16.62
N THR A 366 21.79 -8.88 15.56
CA THR A 366 20.35 -8.84 15.26
C THR A 366 20.11 -9.29 13.82
N ARG A 367 19.15 -10.21 13.64
CA ARG A 367 18.64 -10.50 12.30
C ARG A 367 17.73 -9.36 11.83
N VAL A 368 18.21 -8.60 10.87
CA VAL A 368 17.51 -7.47 10.28
C VAL A 368 16.89 -7.90 8.95
N GLY A 369 15.57 -7.76 8.85
CA GLY A 369 14.84 -7.90 7.60
C GLY A 369 14.92 -6.61 6.80
N VAL A 370 15.22 -6.69 5.51
CA VAL A 370 15.41 -5.54 4.62
C VAL A 370 14.38 -5.60 3.51
N GLY A 371 13.66 -4.49 3.31
CA GLY A 371 12.83 -4.27 2.13
C GLY A 371 13.13 -2.90 1.56
N ILE A 372 13.67 -2.82 0.36
CA ILE A 372 14.15 -1.58 -0.23
C ILE A 372 12.97 -0.85 -0.88
N CYS A 373 12.67 0.34 -0.36
CA CYS A 373 11.79 1.32 -0.97
C CYS A 373 10.39 0.77 -1.29
N TYR A 374 10.12 0.54 -2.57
CA TYR A 374 8.85 0.10 -3.11
C TYR A 374 8.46 -1.33 -2.63
N GLU A 375 9.45 -2.14 -2.20
CA GLU A 375 9.24 -3.51 -1.70
C GLU A 375 8.35 -3.59 -0.46
N VAL A 376 8.30 -2.53 0.36
CA VAL A 376 7.44 -2.48 1.55
C VAL A 376 5.95 -2.65 1.21
N ALA A 377 5.57 -2.33 -0.04
CA ALA A 377 4.21 -2.48 -0.53
C ALA A 377 3.83 -3.94 -0.83
N TYR A 378 4.81 -4.85 -0.95
CA TYR A 378 4.62 -6.25 -1.31
C TYR A 378 4.50 -7.16 -0.09
N ASP A 379 3.52 -8.07 -0.13
CA ASP A 379 3.22 -8.95 1.00
C ASP A 379 4.31 -10.02 1.25
N GLY A 380 5.13 -10.33 0.24
CA GLY A 380 6.13 -11.39 0.31
C GLY A 380 7.43 -10.97 0.99
N VAL A 381 8.00 -9.83 0.59
CA VAL A 381 9.39 -9.46 0.90
C VAL A 381 9.70 -9.48 2.41
N LEU A 382 8.91 -8.74 3.19
CA LEU A 382 9.11 -8.68 4.65
C LEU A 382 8.50 -9.88 5.39
N ARG A 383 7.50 -10.56 4.81
CA ARG A 383 6.97 -11.81 5.38
C ARG A 383 8.03 -12.90 5.36
N ASP A 384 8.73 -13.07 4.25
CA ASP A 384 9.75 -14.10 4.09
C ASP A 384 10.94 -13.80 5.02
N SER A 385 11.30 -12.53 5.16
CA SER A 385 12.29 -12.07 6.15
C SER A 385 11.86 -12.40 7.60
N ALA A 386 10.60 -12.15 7.97
CA ALA A 386 10.06 -12.53 9.28
C ALA A 386 10.06 -14.05 9.49
N ALA A 387 9.69 -14.83 8.47
CA ALA A 387 9.67 -16.28 8.53
C ALA A 387 11.09 -16.86 8.76
N LEU A 388 12.12 -16.18 8.26
CA LEU A 388 13.53 -16.51 8.49
C LEU A 388 14.10 -15.96 9.82
N GLY A 389 13.25 -15.40 10.67
CA GLY A 389 13.61 -15.00 12.03
C GLY A 389 14.16 -13.57 12.15
N ALA A 390 13.91 -12.69 11.17
CA ALA A 390 14.16 -11.26 11.34
C ALA A 390 13.40 -10.72 12.55
N ARG A 391 14.07 -9.89 13.37
CA ARG A 391 13.57 -9.32 14.63
C ARG A 391 13.36 -7.80 14.57
N LEU A 392 13.93 -7.18 13.55
CA LEU A 392 13.83 -5.76 13.21
C LEU A 392 13.71 -5.64 11.70
N PHE A 393 12.92 -4.70 11.20
CA PHE A 393 12.89 -4.36 9.79
C PHE A 393 13.52 -3.01 9.51
N VAL A 394 14.19 -2.90 8.37
CA VAL A 394 14.66 -1.64 7.80
C VAL A 394 14.10 -1.48 6.40
N VAL A 395 13.69 -0.26 6.09
CA VAL A 395 13.15 0.15 4.79
C VAL A 395 13.93 1.37 4.30
N PRO A 396 15.12 1.17 3.69
CA PRO A 396 15.84 2.24 3.03
C PRO A 396 15.08 2.68 1.77
N THR A 397 14.96 3.98 1.53
CA THR A 397 14.19 4.51 0.39
C THR A 397 14.74 5.81 -0.14
N ASN A 398 14.70 5.96 -1.47
CA ASN A 398 15.00 7.21 -2.13
C ASN A 398 13.69 7.91 -2.49
N ASN A 399 13.11 8.64 -1.53
CA ASN A 399 11.89 9.39 -1.79
C ASN A 399 12.12 10.71 -2.56
N ALA A 400 13.38 11.12 -2.76
CA ALA A 400 13.68 12.38 -3.44
C ALA A 400 13.14 12.38 -4.89
N TRP A 401 13.02 11.20 -5.50
CA TRP A 401 12.37 11.01 -6.79
C TRP A 401 10.95 11.57 -6.87
N TYR A 402 10.19 11.65 -5.79
CA TYR A 402 8.73 11.87 -5.84
C TYR A 402 8.27 13.22 -5.27
N GLY A 403 9.21 14.16 -5.06
CA GLY A 403 8.90 15.51 -4.63
C GLY A 403 8.32 15.63 -3.22
N ARG A 404 7.74 16.81 -2.94
CA ARG A 404 7.12 17.16 -1.63
C ARG A 404 5.67 16.67 -1.52
N GLY A 405 5.31 15.64 -2.30
CA GLY A 405 3.97 15.09 -2.38
C GLY A 405 3.65 14.05 -1.30
N GLU A 406 2.54 13.36 -1.49
CA GLU A 406 1.99 12.43 -0.50
C GLU A 406 2.67 11.06 -0.47
N MET A 407 3.49 10.75 -1.48
CA MET A 407 4.10 9.44 -1.68
C MET A 407 4.83 8.94 -0.42
N THR A 408 5.64 9.78 0.22
CA THR A 408 6.41 9.37 1.42
C THR A 408 5.50 8.98 2.59
N TYR A 409 4.36 9.66 2.77
CA TYR A 409 3.38 9.29 3.80
C TYR A 409 2.63 8.02 3.44
N GLN A 410 2.34 7.81 2.15
CA GLN A 410 1.71 6.59 1.66
C GLN A 410 2.64 5.38 1.86
N GLN A 411 3.94 5.53 1.58
CA GLN A 411 4.95 4.48 1.83
C GLN A 411 5.16 4.23 3.33
N LEU A 412 5.21 5.28 4.16
CA LEU A 412 5.27 5.13 5.62
C LEU A 412 4.04 4.39 6.15
N ALA A 413 2.86 4.60 5.57
CA ALA A 413 1.66 3.83 5.91
C ALA A 413 1.82 2.32 5.64
N MET A 414 2.45 1.97 4.51
CA MET A 414 2.76 0.58 4.18
C MET A 414 3.74 0.00 5.21
N ALA A 415 4.80 0.73 5.56
CA ALA A 415 5.74 0.31 6.61
C ALA A 415 5.04 0.09 7.97
N ARG A 416 4.12 0.97 8.36
CA ARG A 416 3.30 0.81 9.58
C ARG A 416 2.41 -0.42 9.54
N LEU A 417 1.83 -0.73 8.39
CA LEU A 417 1.08 -1.96 8.22
C LEU A 417 1.97 -3.20 8.36
N ARG A 418 3.17 -3.20 7.74
CA ARG A 418 4.14 -4.31 7.85
C ARG A 418 4.64 -4.52 9.28
N ALA A 419 4.79 -3.43 10.03
CA ALA A 419 5.16 -3.49 11.46
C ALA A 419 4.14 -4.32 12.26
N VAL A 420 2.84 -4.04 12.09
CA VAL A 420 1.74 -4.76 12.75
C VAL A 420 1.57 -6.16 12.22
N GLU A 421 1.63 -6.31 10.90
CA GLU A 421 1.42 -7.58 10.23
C GLU A 421 2.42 -8.63 10.67
N HIS A 422 3.68 -8.27 10.86
CA HIS A 422 4.75 -9.20 11.24
C HIS A 422 5.17 -9.06 12.71
N GLY A 423 4.59 -8.11 13.45
CA GLY A 423 4.91 -7.85 14.85
C GLY A 423 6.39 -7.48 15.03
N ARG A 424 6.91 -6.59 14.18
CA ARG A 424 8.31 -6.11 14.18
C ARG A 424 8.35 -4.60 14.18
N ALA A 425 9.36 -4.02 14.83
CA ALA A 425 9.66 -2.61 14.63
C ALA A 425 10.18 -2.41 13.20
N VAL A 426 9.90 -1.24 12.61
CA VAL A 426 10.33 -0.88 11.25
C VAL A 426 11.06 0.46 11.30
N VAL A 427 12.24 0.51 10.72
CA VAL A 427 13.05 1.74 10.57
C VAL A 427 13.01 2.15 9.10
N VAL A 428 12.32 3.24 8.80
CA VAL A 428 12.29 3.83 7.46
C VAL A 428 13.41 4.87 7.36
N ALA A 429 14.31 4.67 6.40
CA ALA A 429 15.44 5.57 6.15
C ALA A 429 15.31 6.20 4.77
N ALA A 430 14.89 7.46 4.71
CA ALA A 430 14.63 8.18 3.48
C ALA A 430 15.75 9.18 3.14
N ILE A 431 16.07 9.39 1.86
CA ILE A 431 16.99 10.46 1.45
C ILE A 431 16.42 11.85 1.76
N SER A 432 15.23 12.15 1.23
CA SER A 432 14.54 13.46 1.40
C SER A 432 13.09 13.32 1.82
N GLY A 433 12.61 12.08 2.03
CA GLY A 433 11.26 11.82 2.52
C GLY A 433 11.19 11.92 4.04
N VAL A 434 10.12 11.38 4.61
CA VAL A 434 9.99 11.18 6.05
C VAL A 434 10.73 9.90 6.44
N SER A 435 11.87 10.05 7.11
CA SER A 435 12.46 8.95 7.88
C SER A 435 11.68 8.76 9.17
N ALA A 436 11.49 7.53 9.62
CA ALA A 436 10.67 7.24 10.77
C ALA A 436 11.05 5.94 11.47
N VAL A 437 10.81 5.88 12.78
CA VAL A 437 10.88 4.64 13.55
C VAL A 437 9.48 4.25 13.99
N VAL A 438 9.06 3.07 13.58
CA VAL A 438 7.73 2.53 13.78
C VAL A 438 7.78 1.34 14.72
N ARG A 439 6.90 1.34 15.72
CA ARG A 439 6.74 0.25 16.68
C ARG A 439 5.98 -0.93 16.09
N PRO A 440 6.07 -2.13 16.70
CA PRO A 440 5.34 -3.31 16.23
C PRO A 440 3.80 -3.19 16.28
N ASP A 441 3.25 -2.17 16.94
CA ASP A 441 1.81 -1.84 16.95
C ASP A 441 1.41 -0.83 15.86
N GLY A 442 2.38 -0.40 15.03
CA GLY A 442 2.19 0.56 13.94
C GLY A 442 2.29 2.02 14.37
N GLY A 443 2.55 2.30 15.66
CA GLY A 443 2.79 3.66 16.16
C GLY A 443 4.14 4.22 15.71
N VAL A 444 4.18 5.49 15.31
CA VAL A 444 5.43 6.20 14.96
C VAL A 444 6.04 6.78 16.23
N VAL A 445 7.25 6.34 16.60
CA VAL A 445 7.99 6.82 17.77
C VAL A 445 8.57 8.21 17.51
N ARG A 446 9.20 8.36 16.34
CA ARG A 446 9.90 9.57 15.91
C ARG A 446 9.91 9.59 14.39
N SER A 447 9.90 10.79 13.82
CA SER A 447 10.04 11.02 12.38
C SER A 447 10.77 12.32 12.09
N THR A 448 11.44 12.38 10.95
CA THR A 448 12.10 13.59 10.43
C THR A 448 11.13 14.42 9.59
N GLY A 449 11.56 15.62 9.18
CA GLY A 449 10.88 16.41 8.15
C GLY A 449 11.29 16.00 6.74
N MET A 450 10.45 16.29 5.74
CA MET A 450 10.81 16.11 4.33
C MET A 450 11.79 17.18 3.85
N PHE A 451 12.72 16.79 2.99
CA PHE A 451 13.77 17.64 2.40
C PHE A 451 14.57 18.42 3.44
N THR A 452 14.84 17.74 4.56
CA THR A 452 15.71 18.24 5.61
C THR A 452 16.88 17.29 5.74
N GLU A 453 18.02 17.85 6.11
CA GLU A 453 19.10 17.05 6.63
C GLU A 453 18.85 16.80 8.11
N ASP A 454 18.89 15.53 8.54
CA ASP A 454 18.55 15.16 9.91
C ASP A 454 19.19 13.83 10.31
N THR A 455 19.22 13.56 11.62
CA THR A 455 19.55 12.26 12.18
C THR A 455 18.48 11.82 13.18
N LEU A 456 17.94 10.63 12.98
CA LEU A 456 16.92 10.07 13.86
C LEU A 456 17.53 8.95 14.68
N VAL A 457 17.66 9.14 15.99
CA VAL A 457 18.06 8.10 16.94
C VAL A 457 16.86 7.70 17.80
N ALA A 458 16.58 6.39 17.87
CA ALA A 458 15.50 5.84 18.70
C ALA A 458 15.78 4.40 19.15
N THR A 459 15.17 4.00 20.27
CA THR A 459 15.24 2.62 20.76
C THR A 459 14.00 1.84 20.34
N VAL A 460 14.21 0.66 19.76
CA VAL A 460 13.15 -0.22 19.24
C VAL A 460 13.11 -1.57 19.96
N PRO A 461 11.92 -2.13 20.23
CA PRO A 461 11.78 -3.46 20.79
C PRO A 461 12.12 -4.52 19.74
N LEU A 462 12.89 -5.54 20.14
CA LEU A 462 13.09 -6.74 19.34
C LEU A 462 12.05 -7.80 19.69
N ARG A 463 11.49 -8.43 18.66
CA ARG A 463 10.47 -9.48 18.80
C ARG A 463 10.83 -10.68 17.93
N SER A 464 10.61 -11.89 18.45
CA SER A 464 10.81 -13.16 17.74
C SER A 464 9.51 -13.84 17.33
N ASP A 465 8.40 -13.53 18.00
CA ASP A 465 7.14 -14.25 17.76
C ASP A 465 6.66 -14.11 16.31
N THR A 466 6.14 -15.21 15.77
CA THR A 466 5.56 -15.22 14.43
C THR A 466 4.05 -14.96 14.53
N THR A 467 3.59 -13.86 13.93
CA THR A 467 2.15 -13.54 13.88
C THR A 467 1.38 -14.56 13.01
N PRO A 468 0.06 -14.72 13.22
CA PRO A 468 -0.77 -15.50 12.32
C PRO A 468 -0.69 -15.03 10.86
N ALA A 469 -0.57 -13.71 10.62
CA ALA A 469 -0.41 -13.19 9.27
C ALA A 469 0.91 -13.63 8.62
N THR A 470 2.02 -13.65 9.35
CA THR A 470 3.29 -14.20 8.83
C THR A 470 3.16 -15.68 8.49
N ARG A 471 2.45 -16.47 9.31
CA ARG A 471 2.30 -17.93 9.09
C ARG A 471 1.31 -18.28 7.97
N TRP A 472 0.17 -17.59 7.93
CA TRP A 472 -1.01 -18.02 7.17
C TRP A 472 -1.57 -16.94 6.24
N GLY A 473 -1.00 -15.74 6.20
CA GLY A 473 -1.54 -14.61 5.42
C GLY A 473 -1.67 -14.92 3.93
N ALA A 474 -0.68 -15.58 3.33
CA ALA A 474 -0.73 -16.01 1.93
C ALA A 474 -1.86 -17.03 1.68
N LEU A 475 -2.06 -17.97 2.60
CA LEU A 475 -3.16 -18.94 2.52
C LEU A 475 -4.51 -18.24 2.64
N LEU A 476 -4.67 -17.29 3.58
CA LEU A 476 -5.91 -16.54 3.75
C LEU A 476 -6.27 -15.76 2.48
N GLU A 477 -5.30 -15.10 1.86
CA GLU A 477 -5.50 -14.39 0.60
C GLU A 477 -5.95 -15.33 -0.52
N ALA A 478 -5.32 -16.51 -0.63
CA ALA A 478 -5.72 -17.54 -1.59
C ALA A 478 -7.15 -18.04 -1.34
N LEU A 479 -7.52 -18.25 -0.07
CA LEU A 479 -8.89 -18.64 0.31
C LEU A 479 -9.91 -17.56 -0.03
N PHE A 480 -9.58 -16.28 0.18
CA PHE A 480 -10.44 -15.16 -0.24
C PHE A 480 -10.63 -15.12 -1.75
N ALA A 481 -9.57 -15.35 -2.53
CA ALA A 481 -9.65 -15.42 -3.98
C ALA A 481 -10.54 -16.59 -4.44
N LEU A 482 -10.33 -17.79 -3.89
CA LEU A 482 -11.13 -18.98 -4.21
C LEU A 482 -12.61 -18.78 -3.83
N ALA A 483 -12.89 -18.18 -2.67
CA ALA A 483 -14.24 -17.88 -2.23
C ALA A 483 -14.93 -16.86 -3.15
N ALA A 484 -14.22 -15.82 -3.59
CA ALA A 484 -14.73 -14.83 -4.55
C ALA A 484 -15.11 -15.49 -5.89
N LEU A 485 -14.22 -16.33 -6.43
CA LEU A 485 -14.45 -17.05 -7.69
C LEU A 485 -15.60 -18.08 -7.56
N GLY A 486 -15.64 -18.83 -6.47
CA GLY A 486 -16.71 -19.77 -6.16
C GLY A 486 -18.08 -19.09 -6.04
N ALA A 487 -18.14 -17.91 -5.43
CA ALA A 487 -19.36 -17.11 -5.35
C ALA A 487 -19.83 -16.63 -6.74
N CYS A 488 -18.91 -16.21 -7.61
CA CYS A 488 -19.25 -15.90 -9.01
C CYS A 488 -19.84 -17.10 -9.75
N ALA A 489 -19.23 -18.28 -9.61
CA ALA A 489 -19.73 -19.52 -10.22
C ALA A 489 -21.12 -19.90 -9.70
N ALA A 490 -21.35 -19.81 -8.39
CA ALA A 490 -22.66 -20.04 -7.78
C ALA A 490 -23.71 -19.04 -8.28
N GLY A 491 -23.38 -17.74 -8.31
CA GLY A 491 -24.26 -16.67 -8.79
C GLY A 491 -24.62 -16.79 -10.27
N ALA A 492 -23.70 -17.30 -11.11
CA ALA A 492 -23.93 -17.56 -12.52
C ALA A 492 -24.89 -18.75 -12.77
N ARG A 493 -24.82 -19.79 -11.92
CA ARG A 493 -25.72 -20.97 -12.00
C ARG A 493 -27.15 -20.65 -11.59
N LEU A 494 -27.36 -19.63 -10.76
CA LEU A 494 -28.70 -19.12 -10.48
C LEU A 494 -29.26 -18.48 -11.75
N ARG A 495 -30.21 -19.17 -12.42
CA ARG A 495 -30.93 -18.66 -13.59
C ARG A 495 -31.44 -17.24 -13.30
N PRO A 496 -31.49 -16.32 -14.29
CA PRO A 496 -32.22 -15.06 -14.16
C PRO A 496 -33.74 -15.34 -14.13
N GLY A 497 -34.20 -16.04 -13.09
CA GLY A 497 -35.61 -16.34 -12.85
C GLY A 497 -36.23 -15.21 -12.03
N ALA A 498 -37.22 -14.55 -12.65
CA ALA A 498 -38.44 -13.88 -12.15
C ALA A 498 -38.73 -13.66 -10.63
N GLY A 499 -37.74 -13.66 -9.73
CA GLY A 499 -37.93 -13.81 -8.29
C GLY A 499 -37.15 -12.80 -7.45
N ALA A 500 -37.07 -11.54 -7.88
CA ALA A 500 -36.79 -10.40 -7.00
C ALA A 500 -37.23 -9.09 -7.68
N ARG A 501 -38.47 -9.04 -8.19
CA ARG A 501 -39.15 -7.75 -8.24
C ARG A 501 -39.38 -7.38 -6.78
N LEU A 502 -38.61 -6.42 -6.26
CA LEU A 502 -39.05 -5.65 -5.11
C LEU A 502 -40.44 -5.13 -5.47
N ARG A 503 -41.48 -5.77 -4.93
CA ARG A 503 -42.87 -5.31 -5.09
C ARG A 503 -42.88 -3.85 -4.62
N PRO A 504 -43.32 -2.88 -5.45
CA PRO A 504 -43.74 -1.59 -4.94
C PRO A 504 -44.79 -1.85 -3.87
N GLY A 505 -44.73 -1.11 -2.76
CA GLY A 505 -45.65 -1.26 -1.64
C GLY A 505 -47.08 -1.43 -2.14
N ALA A 506 -47.76 -2.46 -1.60
CA ALA A 506 -49.16 -2.68 -1.88
C ALA A 506 -49.92 -1.40 -1.55
N GLY A 507 -50.37 -0.71 -2.60
CA GLY A 507 -51.34 0.36 -2.48
C GLY A 507 -52.55 -0.18 -1.73
N ALA A 508 -53.01 0.61 -0.76
CA ALA A 508 -54.25 0.38 -0.04
C ALA A 508 -55.36 0.05 -1.04
N ARG A 509 -55.92 -1.16 -0.93
CA ARG A 509 -57.20 -1.48 -1.58
C ARG A 509 -58.26 -0.70 -0.82
N LEU A 510 -58.76 0.36 -1.42
CA LEU A 510 -60.06 0.94 -1.09
C LEU A 510 -61.11 -0.17 -1.33
N ARG A 511 -61.86 -0.52 -0.27
CA ARG A 511 -63.05 -1.37 -0.38
C ARG A 511 -64.15 -0.57 -1.08
N PRO A 512 -64.79 -1.10 -2.14
CA PRO A 512 -66.07 -0.59 -2.60
C PRO A 512 -67.20 -1.29 -1.83
N GLY A 513 -68.14 -0.51 -1.32
CA GLY A 513 -69.46 -1.02 -0.94
C GLY A 513 -69.94 -0.57 0.44
N ASP A 514 -70.51 0.62 0.50
CA ASP A 514 -71.74 0.85 1.27
C ASP A 514 -72.67 1.75 0.44
N ARG A 515 -73.66 1.10 -0.18
CA ARG A 515 -74.95 1.68 -0.51
C ARG A 515 -75.98 0.73 0.07
N ARG A 516 -76.52 1.10 1.23
CA ARG A 516 -77.94 1.07 1.55
C ARG A 516 -78.19 2.01 2.71
#